data_AF-A0A931S3E5-F1
#
_entry.id   AF-A0A931S3E5-F1
#
_cell.length_a   1.000
_cell.length_b   1.000
_cell.length_c   1.000
_cell.angle_alpha   90.00
_cell.angle_beta   90.00
_cell.angle_gamma   90.00
#
_symmetry.space_group_name_H-M   'P 1'
#
loop_
_entity.id
_entity.type
_entity.pdbx_description
1 polymer ?
#
loop_
_entity_poly.entity_id
_entity_poly.type
_entity_poly.pdbx_seq_one_letter_code
_entity_poly.pdbx_strand_id
1 'polypeptide(L)'
;MSINSNEPKLERLNDIKEKLSQKGPAPSGPERPSPLSSVDQLMSFGQKITYTFMHEKEVGSIHFDKARHEIYYKGHNLKNMEVESEHLKMLEQMRVVLKSDSKGKRFAEAYSQTLDKLILRKKKS
;
A
#
# COMPACT_ATOMS: atom_id res chain seq x y z
N MET A 1 -68.04 -22.18 -5.57
CA MET A 1 -67.10 -21.82 -6.65
C MET A 1 -66.00 -20.99 -6.02
N SER A 2 -64.85 -21.62 -5.75
CA SER A 2 -63.75 -20.99 -5.02
C SER A 2 -62.54 -20.87 -5.94
N ILE A 3 -62.10 -19.63 -6.09
CA ILE A 3 -60.82 -19.20 -6.66
C ILE A 3 -59.66 -19.84 -5.91
N ASN A 4 -58.71 -20.44 -6.63
CA ASN A 4 -57.42 -20.82 -6.07
C ASN A 4 -56.30 -20.22 -6.93
N SER A 5 -55.64 -19.24 -6.32
CA SER A 5 -54.35 -18.69 -6.72
C SER A 5 -53.29 -19.79 -6.61
N ASN A 6 -52.48 -20.00 -7.64
CA ASN A 6 -51.24 -20.75 -7.52
C ASN A 6 -50.16 -20.09 -8.39
N GLU A 7 -49.26 -19.36 -7.74
CA GLU A 7 -47.91 -19.08 -8.25
C GLU A 7 -47.12 -20.40 -8.36
N PRO A 8 -46.13 -20.46 -9.27
CA PRO A 8 -44.80 -20.78 -8.76
C PRO A 8 -43.73 -19.88 -9.39
N LYS A 9 -43.24 -18.93 -8.59
CA LYS A 9 -42.11 -18.04 -8.91
C LYS A 9 -40.76 -18.55 -8.36
N LEU A 10 -40.67 -19.84 -8.03
CA LEU A 10 -39.51 -20.40 -7.30
C LEU A 10 -38.60 -21.32 -8.13
N GLU A 11 -38.94 -21.68 -9.36
CA GLU A 11 -38.08 -22.59 -10.16
C GLU A 11 -36.96 -21.90 -10.95
N ARG A 12 -36.97 -20.57 -11.11
CA ARG A 12 -35.93 -19.87 -11.92
C ARG A 12 -34.67 -19.47 -11.15
N LEU A 13 -34.57 -19.75 -9.86
CA LEU A 13 -33.41 -19.35 -9.05
C LEU A 13 -32.31 -20.42 -8.96
N ASN A 14 -32.60 -21.68 -9.30
CA ASN A 14 -31.62 -22.75 -9.23
C ASN A 14 -30.73 -22.84 -10.49
N ASP A 15 -31.25 -22.50 -11.68
CA ASP A 15 -30.47 -22.49 -12.93
C ASP A 15 -29.35 -21.42 -12.97
N ILE A 16 -29.48 -20.35 -12.17
CA ILE A 16 -28.48 -19.27 -12.12
C ILE A 16 -27.30 -19.65 -11.21
N LYS A 17 -27.52 -20.51 -10.21
CA LYS A 17 -26.46 -20.96 -9.29
C LYS A 17 -25.48 -21.92 -9.95
N GLU A 18 -25.94 -22.78 -10.87
CA GLU A 18 -25.08 -23.76 -11.53
C GLU A 18 -24.17 -23.13 -12.61
N LYS A 19 -24.61 -22.07 -13.29
CA LYS A 19 -23.79 -21.36 -14.28
C LYS A 19 -22.71 -20.43 -13.70
N LEU A 20 -22.74 -20.16 -12.39
CA LEU A 20 -21.70 -19.37 -11.71
C LEU A 20 -20.60 -20.23 -11.07
N SER A 21 -20.75 -21.56 -11.06
CA SER A 21 -19.82 -22.49 -10.41
C SER A 21 -18.79 -23.12 -11.37
N GLN A 22 -18.74 -22.69 -12.65
CA GLN A 22 -17.75 -23.13 -13.64
C GLN A 22 -16.94 -21.96 -14.21
N LYS A 23 -16.56 -21.00 -13.37
CA LYS A 23 -15.34 -20.22 -13.65
C LYS A 23 -14.17 -21.02 -13.10
N GLY A 24 -13.43 -21.66 -13.99
CA GLY A 24 -12.06 -22.09 -13.70
C GLY A 24 -11.25 -20.94 -13.11
N PRO A 25 -10.09 -21.22 -12.46
CA PRO A 25 -9.28 -20.17 -11.87
C PRO A 25 -9.07 -19.06 -12.90
N ALA A 26 -9.41 -17.83 -12.53
CA ALA A 26 -9.18 -16.66 -13.36
C ALA A 26 -7.71 -16.67 -13.82
N PRO A 27 -7.40 -16.25 -15.06
CA PRO A 27 -6.02 -16.16 -15.51
C PRO A 27 -5.23 -15.37 -14.48
N SER A 28 -4.15 -15.99 -14.00
CA SER A 28 -3.27 -15.45 -12.97
C SER A 28 -2.76 -14.08 -13.42
N GLY A 29 -3.46 -13.02 -13.00
CA GLY A 29 -2.89 -11.70 -12.89
C GLY A 29 -1.65 -11.74 -11.98
N PRO A 30 -0.79 -10.72 -12.00
CA PRO A 30 0.45 -10.73 -11.21
C PRO A 30 0.12 -11.15 -9.79
N GLU A 31 0.74 -12.26 -9.38
CA GLU A 31 0.39 -13.05 -8.20
C GLU A 31 0.07 -12.14 -7.01
N ARG A 32 -1.13 -12.30 -6.44
CA ARG A 32 -1.43 -11.68 -5.14
C ARG A 32 -0.55 -12.40 -4.11
N PRO A 33 0.43 -11.73 -3.49
CA PRO A 33 1.25 -12.39 -2.48
C PRO A 33 0.37 -12.80 -1.30
N SER A 34 0.52 -14.06 -0.90
CA SER A 34 -0.11 -14.70 0.26
C SER A 34 0.11 -13.86 1.54
N PRO A 35 -0.89 -13.73 2.42
CA PRO A 35 -0.73 -12.94 3.64
C PRO A 35 -0.01 -13.80 4.69
N LEU A 36 1.01 -13.23 5.36
CA LEU A 36 1.68 -13.73 6.58
C LEU A 36 3.11 -14.31 6.46
N SER A 37 3.91 -13.88 5.50
CA SER A 37 5.36 -13.77 5.73
C SER A 37 5.94 -12.57 4.97
N SER A 38 6.61 -11.67 5.71
CA SER A 38 7.27 -10.44 5.23
C SER A 38 6.32 -9.31 4.79
N VAL A 39 5.79 -8.57 5.77
CA VAL A 39 4.95 -7.36 5.52
C VAL A 39 5.74 -6.21 4.89
N ASP A 40 7.06 -6.32 4.86
CA ASP A 40 7.95 -5.35 4.21
C ASP A 40 7.77 -5.40 2.68
N GLN A 41 7.14 -4.37 2.14
CA GLN A 41 6.82 -4.27 0.73
C GLN A 41 7.19 -2.91 0.16
N LEU A 42 7.91 -2.92 -0.96
CA LEU A 42 8.24 -1.72 -1.72
C LEU A 42 7.45 -1.70 -3.05
N MET A 43 6.64 -0.66 -3.24
CA MET A 43 5.83 -0.47 -4.43
C MET A 43 6.18 0.86 -5.09
N SER A 44 6.31 0.89 -6.41
CA SER A 44 6.57 2.14 -7.15
C SER A 44 5.60 2.32 -8.30
N PHE A 45 5.11 3.55 -8.48
CA PHE A 45 4.22 3.93 -9.56
C PHE A 45 4.62 5.31 -10.11
N GLY A 46 5.15 5.34 -11.34
CA GLY A 46 5.69 6.56 -11.94
C GLY A 46 6.77 7.19 -11.07
N GLN A 47 6.50 8.42 -10.60
CA GLN A 47 7.38 9.23 -9.73
C GLN A 47 7.12 9.01 -8.23
N LYS A 48 6.30 8.03 -7.86
CA LYS A 48 5.96 7.74 -6.45
C LYS A 48 6.51 6.39 -6.03
N ILE A 49 6.92 6.29 -4.78
CA ILE A 49 7.32 5.05 -4.14
C ILE A 49 6.75 4.95 -2.73
N THR A 50 6.27 3.78 -2.38
CA THR A 50 5.67 3.46 -1.08
C THR A 50 6.42 2.29 -0.47
N TYR A 51 6.87 2.47 0.76
CA TYR A 51 7.42 1.40 1.59
C TYR A 51 6.43 1.12 2.71
N THR A 52 5.90 -0.10 2.76
CA THR A 52 5.04 -0.61 3.82
C THR A 52 5.84 -1.57 4.68
N PHE A 53 5.69 -1.50 5.99
CA PHE A 53 6.44 -2.31 6.96
C PHE A 53 5.61 -2.55 8.23
N MET A 54 6.03 -3.51 9.05
CA MET A 54 5.48 -3.68 10.41
C MET A 54 6.35 -2.95 11.43
N HIS A 55 5.71 -2.24 12.34
CA HIS A 55 6.35 -1.58 13.46
C HIS A 55 5.48 -1.74 14.71
N GLU A 56 6.04 -2.34 15.78
CA GLU A 56 5.33 -2.54 17.06
C GLU A 56 3.91 -3.14 16.96
N LYS A 57 3.71 -4.06 16.00
CA LYS A 57 2.43 -4.71 15.68
C LYS A 57 1.44 -3.85 14.87
N GLU A 58 1.83 -2.65 14.46
CA GLU A 58 1.09 -1.82 13.52
C GLU A 58 1.70 -1.84 12.12
N VAL A 59 0.86 -1.62 11.09
CA VAL A 59 1.34 -1.40 9.73
C VAL A 59 1.73 0.07 9.57
N GLY A 60 3.00 0.32 9.29
CA GLY A 60 3.53 1.61 8.89
C GLY A 60 3.61 1.74 7.37
N SER A 61 3.50 2.97 6.86
CA SER A 61 3.86 3.25 5.47
C SER A 61 4.56 4.60 5.33
N ILE A 62 5.59 4.63 4.49
CA ILE A 62 6.25 5.84 4.04
C ILE A 62 6.01 5.99 2.54
N HIS A 63 5.59 7.17 2.12
CA HIS A 63 5.40 7.53 0.72
C HIS A 63 6.37 8.62 0.35
N PHE A 64 7.01 8.48 -0.80
CA PHE A 64 7.85 9.53 -1.38
C PHE A 64 7.36 9.87 -2.78
N ASP A 65 7.06 11.15 -2.98
CA ASP A 65 6.79 11.73 -4.29
C ASP A 65 8.05 12.45 -4.78
N LYS A 66 8.72 11.86 -5.78
CA LYS A 66 9.95 12.39 -6.36
C LYS A 66 9.71 13.69 -7.12
N ALA A 67 8.55 13.85 -7.76
CA ALA A 67 8.26 15.06 -8.53
C ALA A 67 8.05 16.27 -7.61
N ARG A 68 7.44 16.04 -6.44
CA ARG A 68 7.14 17.10 -5.47
C ARG A 68 8.21 17.27 -4.37
N HIS A 69 9.15 16.33 -4.28
CA HIS A 69 10.11 16.22 -3.17
C HIS A 69 9.39 16.23 -1.81
N GLU A 70 8.42 15.35 -1.64
CA GLU A 70 7.62 15.24 -0.42
C GLU A 70 7.64 13.83 0.13
N ILE A 71 7.81 13.75 1.46
CA ILE A 71 7.82 12.51 2.21
C ILE A 71 6.61 12.53 3.14
N TYR A 72 5.85 11.45 3.13
CA TYR A 72 4.70 11.24 3.99
C TYR A 72 4.93 10.00 4.85
N TYR A 73 4.59 10.09 6.13
CA TYR A 73 4.65 8.99 7.09
C TYR A 73 3.26 8.77 7.70
N LYS A 74 2.74 7.53 7.62
CA LYS A 74 1.38 7.18 8.06
C LYS A 74 0.30 8.15 7.53
N GLY A 75 0.46 8.66 6.30
CA GLY A 75 -0.46 9.61 5.67
C GLY A 75 -0.22 11.10 5.95
N HIS A 76 0.70 11.45 6.86
CA HIS A 76 1.03 12.83 7.21
C HIS A 76 2.28 13.32 6.47
N ASN A 77 2.24 14.54 5.91
CA ASN A 77 3.41 15.15 5.28
C ASN A 77 4.43 15.57 6.35
N LEU A 78 5.67 15.08 6.27
CA LEU A 78 6.71 15.35 7.26
C LEU A 78 7.08 16.82 7.41
N LYS A 79 6.83 17.66 6.38
CA LYS A 79 7.02 19.11 6.50
C LYS A 79 6.19 19.69 7.64
N ASN A 80 4.97 19.19 7.80
CA ASN A 80 3.95 19.73 8.70
C ASN A 80 3.78 18.89 9.98
N MET A 81 4.64 17.88 10.19
CA MET A 81 4.58 16.97 11.33
C MET A 81 5.79 17.21 12.24
N GLU A 82 5.63 17.00 13.54
CA GLU A 82 6.76 16.85 14.45
C GLU A 82 7.42 15.49 14.25
N VAL A 83 8.74 15.48 14.08
CA VAL A 83 9.48 14.26 13.77
C VAL A 83 10.26 13.85 14.99
N GLU A 84 9.71 12.89 15.73
CA GLU A 84 10.39 12.25 16.85
C GLU A 84 11.53 11.33 16.39
N SER A 85 12.42 11.03 17.33
CA SER A 85 13.58 10.16 17.14
C SER A 85 13.23 8.80 16.54
N GLU A 86 12.07 8.26 16.90
CA GLU A 86 11.59 6.98 16.41
C GLU A 86 11.17 7.04 14.94
N HIS A 87 10.47 8.11 14.53
CA HIS A 87 10.14 8.36 13.14
C HIS A 87 11.40 8.45 12.26
N LEU A 88 12.46 9.08 12.77
CA LEU A 88 13.74 9.15 12.05
C LEU A 88 14.32 7.77 11.76
N LYS A 89 14.22 6.81 12.69
CA LYS A 89 14.70 5.44 12.46
C LYS A 89 13.97 4.78 11.29
N MET A 90 12.65 4.93 11.22
CA MET A 90 11.85 4.38 10.12
C MET A 90 12.16 5.06 8.77
N LEU A 91 12.41 6.37 8.79
CA LEU A 91 12.80 7.12 7.59
C LEU A 91 14.19 6.72 7.09
N GLU A 92 15.15 6.50 7.99
CA GLU A 92 16.46 5.95 7.64
C GLU A 92 16.36 4.51 7.14
N GLN A 93 15.47 3.69 7.69
CA GLN A 93 15.21 2.34 7.19
C GLN A 93 14.72 2.38 5.73
N MET A 94 13.81 3.29 5.38
CA MET A 94 13.43 3.47 3.98
C MET A 94 14.63 3.85 3.10
N ARG A 95 15.53 4.72 3.57
CA ARG A 95 16.76 5.06 2.82
C ARG A 95 17.60 3.82 2.53
N VAL A 96 17.75 2.91 3.50
CA VAL A 96 18.46 1.64 3.31
C VAL A 96 17.75 0.76 2.30
N VAL A 97 16.43 0.57 2.45
CA VAL A 97 15.61 -0.24 1.53
C VAL A 97 15.70 0.28 0.09
N LEU A 98 15.63 1.59 -0.10
CA LEU A 98 15.74 2.20 -1.43
C LEU A 98 17.10 1.95 -2.09
N LYS A 99 18.20 1.90 -1.32
CA LYS A 99 19.54 1.65 -1.87
C LYS A 99 19.74 0.18 -2.26
N SER A 100 19.13 -0.74 -1.51
CA SER A 100 19.26 -2.17 -1.71
C SER A 100 18.32 -2.72 -2.79
N ASP A 101 17.11 -2.16 -2.91
CA ASP A 101 16.10 -2.63 -3.87
C ASP A 101 16.27 -2.02 -5.27
N SER A 102 16.20 -2.87 -6.30
CA SER A 102 16.34 -2.45 -7.70
C SER A 102 15.34 -1.37 -8.14
N LYS A 103 14.09 -1.44 -7.68
CA LYS A 103 13.03 -0.44 -7.96
C LYS A 103 13.28 0.84 -7.17
N GLY A 104 13.85 0.71 -5.97
CA GLY A 104 14.15 1.81 -5.05
C GLY A 104 15.32 2.70 -5.47
N LYS A 105 16.34 2.14 -6.16
CA LYS A 105 17.59 2.86 -6.48
C LYS A 105 17.36 4.20 -7.19
N ARG A 106 16.40 4.27 -8.11
CA ARG A 106 16.06 5.51 -8.85
C ARG A 106 15.44 6.63 -7.98
N PHE A 107 15.03 6.31 -6.75
CA PHE A 107 14.48 7.24 -5.76
C PHE A 107 15.48 7.55 -4.64
N ALA A 108 16.46 6.69 -4.39
CA ALA A 108 17.33 6.74 -3.21
C ALA A 108 18.02 8.09 -3.02
N GLU A 109 18.59 8.65 -4.08
CA GLU A 109 19.28 9.95 -4.02
C GLU A 109 18.31 11.09 -3.69
N ALA A 110 17.25 11.23 -4.48
CA ALA A 110 16.24 12.29 -4.30
C ALA A 110 15.56 12.20 -2.94
N TYR A 111 15.27 10.98 -2.46
CA TYR A 111 14.74 10.74 -1.13
C TYR A 111 15.73 11.20 -0.05
N SER A 112 17.00 10.77 -0.15
CA SER A 112 18.03 11.10 0.84
C SER A 112 18.20 12.61 0.99
N GLN A 113 18.34 13.32 -0.13
CA GLN A 113 18.45 14.79 -0.14
C GLN A 113 17.22 15.48 0.44
N THR A 114 16.02 14.95 0.18
CA THR A 114 14.77 15.50 0.71
C THR A 114 14.70 15.32 2.23
N LEU A 115 15.06 14.13 2.72
CA LEU A 115 15.10 13.81 4.15
C LEU A 115 16.13 14.67 4.89
N ASP A 116 17.35 14.80 4.37
CA ASP A 116 18.41 15.61 5.01
C ASP A 116 18.01 17.08 5.12
N LYS A 117 17.39 17.65 4.08
CA LYS A 117 16.85 19.01 4.10
C LYS A 117 15.76 19.19 5.15
N LEU A 118 14.87 18.21 5.30
CA LEU A 118 13.80 18.25 6.31
C LEU A 118 14.39 18.23 7.72
N ILE A 119 15.32 17.31 8.00
CA ILE A 119 15.98 17.19 9.30
C ILE A 119 16.73 18.48 9.64
N LEU A 120 17.50 19.02 8.69
CA LEU A 120 18.26 20.26 8.91
C LEU A 120 17.35 21.45 9.21
N ARG A 121 16.20 21.55 8.54
CA ARG A 121 15.21 22.61 8.81
C ARG A 121 14.60 22.48 10.19
N LYS A 122 14.22 21.26 10.61
CA LYS A 122 13.62 21.02 11.92
C LYS A 122 14.59 21.28 13.08
N LYS A 123 15.90 21.07 12.90
CA LYS A 123 16.94 21.42 13.90
C LYS A 123 17.17 22.93 14.07
N LYS A 124 16.75 23.75 13.12
CA LYS A 124 16.92 25.21 13.13
C LYS A 124 15.67 25.96 13.63
N SER A 125 14.56 25.24 13.84
CA SER A 125 13.29 25.77 14.31
C SER A 125 13.12 25.49 15.79
#